data_AF-A0A820KDG1-F1
#
_entry.id   AF-A0A820KDG1-F1
#
_cell.length_a   1.000
_cell.length_b   1.000
_cell.length_c   1.000
_cell.angle_alpha   90.00
_cell.angle_beta   90.00
_cell.angle_gamma   90.00
#
_symmetry.space_group_name_H-M   'P 1'
#
loop_
_entity.id
_entity.type
_entity.pdbx_description
1 polymer ?
#
loop_
_entity_poly.entity_id
_entity_poly.type
_entity_poly.pdbx_seq_one_letter_code
_entity_poly.pdbx_strand_id
1 'polypeptide(L)'
;MQGISTILLSCLLSLPFLVQLRPYFPNIKQMSQSMLEESMNKNIGYNYGDQINIGFSDFELIQAKNREVELQQKYDLTAIVLHWKRSDSTKIVVDYLLHSNLFKEIIIWNNNPQINLEKSLFQNYNHSLESIRIINSKENLKDQAKYRACVEAKTMACFYVDDDWDASSYLKSLVADFRADPYVLHSATDPYTFYTNLIWT
;
A
#
# COMPACT_ATOMS: atom_id res chain seq x y z
N MET A 1 34.71 -18.38 3.76
CA MET A 1 33.33 -18.67 3.31
C MET A 1 32.59 -17.34 3.15
N GLN A 2 32.67 -16.76 1.96
CA GLN A 2 31.96 -15.55 1.56
C GLN A 2 31.36 -15.88 0.18
N GLY A 3 30.06 -15.67 -0.02
CA GLY A 3 29.50 -15.77 -1.37
C GLY A 3 28.10 -16.36 -1.55
N ILE A 4 27.15 -16.13 -0.63
CA ILE A 4 25.73 -16.50 -0.91
C ILE A 4 24.76 -15.31 -0.77
N SER A 5 25.18 -14.16 -0.24
CA SER A 5 24.22 -13.09 0.11
C SER A 5 23.78 -12.16 -1.04
N THR A 6 24.35 -12.26 -2.25
CA THR A 6 24.14 -11.24 -3.30
C THR A 6 23.09 -11.63 -4.35
N ILE A 7 22.68 -12.90 -4.45
CA ILE A 7 21.80 -13.38 -5.53
C ILE A 7 20.31 -13.18 -5.20
N LEU A 8 19.92 -13.14 -3.93
CA LEU A 8 18.52 -12.91 -3.53
C LEU A 8 18.07 -11.46 -3.68
N LEU A 9 19.00 -10.49 -3.82
CA LEU A 9 18.67 -9.08 -3.92
C LEU A 9 18.32 -8.63 -5.36
N SER A 10 18.76 -9.36 -6.39
CA SER A 10 18.53 -8.98 -7.78
C SER A 10 17.16 -9.38 -8.32
N CYS A 11 16.51 -10.41 -7.78
CA CYS A 11 15.15 -10.81 -8.22
C CYS A 11 14.03 -9.93 -7.63
N LEU A 12 14.29 -9.24 -6.51
CA LEU A 12 13.30 -8.35 -5.87
C LEU A 12 13.20 -6.97 -6.55
N LEU A 13 14.12 -6.65 -7.46
CA LEU A 13 14.21 -5.34 -8.11
C LEU A 13 13.33 -5.21 -9.36
N SER A 14 12.73 -6.30 -9.85
CA SER A 14 11.91 -6.30 -11.07
C SER A 14 10.43 -6.53 -10.81
N LEU A 15 10.00 -6.61 -9.54
CA LEU A 15 8.59 -6.74 -9.21
C LEU A 15 7.96 -5.35 -9.19
N PRO A 16 6.97 -5.08 -10.07
CA PRO A 16 6.36 -3.77 -10.17
C PRO A 16 5.52 -3.43 -8.93
N PHE A 17 5.11 -4.43 -8.15
CA PHE A 17 4.33 -4.28 -6.91
C PHE A 17 4.94 -5.04 -5.76
N LEU A 18 4.93 -4.41 -4.60
CA LEU A 18 5.38 -5.01 -3.36
C LEU A 18 4.56 -4.44 -2.20
N VAL A 19 4.03 -5.32 -1.37
CA VAL A 19 3.76 -4.99 0.03
C VAL A 19 4.82 -5.67 0.87
N GLN A 20 5.56 -4.88 1.64
CA GLN A 20 6.64 -5.39 2.48
C GLN A 20 6.60 -4.72 3.86
N LEU A 21 6.77 -5.54 4.90
CA LEU A 21 7.13 -5.03 6.23
C LEU A 21 8.48 -4.31 6.16
N ARG A 22 8.61 -3.22 6.91
CA ARG A 22 9.94 -2.63 7.12
C ARG A 22 10.87 -3.62 7.82
N PRO A 23 12.16 -3.67 7.43
CA PRO A 23 13.18 -4.30 8.27
C PRO A 23 13.26 -3.52 9.60
N TYR A 24 12.78 -4.15 10.67
CA TYR A 24 12.63 -3.54 11.99
C TYR A 24 13.95 -3.60 12.77
N PHE A 25 14.47 -2.44 13.21
CA PHE A 25 15.43 -2.34 14.32
C PHE A 25 14.65 -1.90 15.57
N PRO A 26 14.56 -2.72 16.63
CA PRO A 26 13.60 -2.49 17.70
C PRO A 26 14.03 -1.39 18.66
N ASN A 27 13.10 -0.50 18.99
CA ASN A 27 13.02 0.07 20.33
C ASN A 27 11.56 0.11 20.77
N ILE A 28 11.20 -0.81 21.66
CA ILE A 28 9.84 -1.10 22.09
C ILE A 28 9.47 -0.15 23.23
N LYS A 29 8.36 0.60 23.09
CA LYS A 29 7.52 0.97 24.24
C LYS A 29 6.03 0.93 23.89
N GLN A 30 5.39 -0.12 24.44
CA GLN A 30 4.05 -0.23 25.02
C GLN A 30 2.87 0.55 24.41
N MET A 31 1.87 -0.22 23.99
CA MET A 31 0.48 0.18 23.77
C MET A 31 -0.38 -0.64 24.76
N SER A 32 -1.22 0.00 25.58
CA SER A 32 -2.16 -0.73 26.45
C SER A 32 -3.50 -0.04 26.62
N GLN A 33 -4.54 -0.81 26.30
CA GLN A 33 -5.79 -1.02 27.05
C GLN A 33 -6.92 0.02 27.08
N SER A 34 -6.84 1.21 26.47
CA SER A 34 -7.96 2.18 26.55
C SER A 34 -8.96 2.18 25.38
N MET A 35 -8.84 1.29 24.37
CA MET A 35 -9.60 1.42 23.11
C MET A 35 -10.70 0.36 22.88
N LEU A 36 -10.97 -0.52 23.85
CA LEU A 36 -12.01 -1.56 23.71
C LEU A 36 -13.44 -1.06 24.04
N GLU A 37 -13.61 0.13 24.61
CA GLU A 37 -14.94 0.62 25.04
C GLU A 37 -15.66 1.53 24.03
N GLU A 38 -14.98 2.10 23.03
CA GLU A 38 -15.61 3.03 22.07
C GLU A 38 -16.25 2.35 20.84
N SER A 39 -15.94 1.09 20.56
CA SER A 39 -16.44 0.40 19.36
C SER A 39 -17.84 -0.21 19.51
N MET A 40 -18.40 -0.28 20.72
CA MET A 40 -19.69 -0.93 20.97
C MET A 40 -20.92 -0.03 20.77
N ASN A 41 -20.76 1.27 20.44
CA ASN A 41 -21.88 2.22 20.46
C ASN A 41 -22.27 2.86 19.11
N LYS A 42 -21.89 2.26 17.97
CA LYS A 42 -22.40 2.68 16.65
C LYS A 42 -23.31 1.62 16.05
N ASN A 43 -24.59 1.69 16.43
CA ASN A 43 -25.68 1.06 15.69
C ASN A 43 -25.88 1.82 14.37
N ILE A 44 -25.28 1.32 13.29
CA ILE A 44 -25.59 1.77 11.93
C ILE A 44 -26.46 0.68 11.30
N GLY A 45 -27.77 0.91 11.26
CA GLY A 45 -28.70 0.07 10.53
C GLY A 45 -28.50 0.26 9.03
N TYR A 46 -28.16 -0.81 8.32
CA TYR A 46 -28.14 -0.84 6.86
C TYR A 46 -29.29 -1.69 6.34
N ASN A 47 -30.07 -1.10 5.42
CA ASN A 47 -31.18 -1.73 4.73
C ASN A 47 -30.61 -2.69 3.68
N TYR A 48 -30.79 -3.99 3.89
CA TYR A 48 -30.25 -5.08 3.06
C TYR A 48 -31.11 -5.23 1.79
N GLY A 49 -30.75 -4.49 0.74
CA GLY A 49 -31.18 -4.80 -0.63
C GLY A 49 -30.33 -5.96 -1.17
N ASP A 50 -31.01 -7.05 -1.55
CA ASP A 50 -30.53 -8.21 -2.32
C ASP A 50 -29.33 -8.99 -1.74
N GLN A 51 -29.62 -9.87 -0.77
CA GLN A 51 -28.68 -10.86 -0.26
C GLN A 51 -28.40 -11.95 -1.31
N ILE A 52 -27.19 -11.93 -1.88
CA ILE A 52 -26.58 -13.15 -2.42
C ILE A 52 -26.35 -14.08 -1.22
N ASN A 53 -27.08 -15.19 -1.13
CA ASN A 53 -26.92 -16.16 -0.05
C ASN A 53 -25.63 -16.98 -0.29
N ILE A 54 -24.52 -16.50 0.25
CA ILE A 54 -23.18 -17.10 0.07
C ILE A 54 -22.93 -18.26 1.05
N GLY A 55 -23.95 -18.70 1.80
CA GLY A 55 -23.85 -19.84 2.72
C GLY A 55 -23.10 -19.58 4.03
N PHE A 56 -22.73 -18.32 4.33
CA PHE A 56 -22.15 -17.94 5.62
C PHE A 56 -23.24 -17.58 6.62
N SER A 57 -23.02 -17.96 7.88
CA SER A 57 -23.83 -17.48 9.00
C SER A 57 -23.52 -16.01 9.32
N ASP A 58 -24.50 -15.29 9.90
CA ASP A 58 -24.30 -13.92 10.37
C ASP A 58 -23.14 -13.83 11.37
N PHE A 59 -22.96 -14.87 12.19
CA PHE A 59 -21.86 -14.98 13.14
C PHE A 59 -20.49 -14.96 12.44
N GLU A 60 -20.31 -15.78 11.40
CA GLU A 60 -19.05 -15.82 10.63
C GLU A 60 -18.77 -14.48 9.95
N LEU A 61 -19.81 -13.81 9.43
CA LEU A 61 -19.67 -12.51 8.78
C LEU A 61 -19.23 -11.42 9.79
N ILE A 62 -19.81 -11.41 10.98
CA ILE A 62 -19.41 -10.50 12.07
C ILE A 62 -17.97 -10.80 12.51
N GLN A 63 -17.61 -12.07 12.66
CA GLN A 63 -16.26 -12.47 13.06
C GLN A 63 -15.21 -12.05 12.03
N ALA A 64 -15.48 -12.28 10.74
CA ALA A 64 -14.60 -11.85 9.65
C ALA A 64 -14.42 -10.33 9.64
N LYS A 65 -15.50 -9.57 9.84
CA LYS A 65 -15.44 -8.10 9.90
C LYS A 65 -14.62 -7.61 11.08
N ASN A 66 -14.79 -8.19 12.26
CA ASN A 66 -14.01 -7.81 13.45
C ASN A 66 -12.51 -8.10 13.26
N ARG A 67 -12.19 -9.26 12.68
CA ARG A 67 -10.81 -9.61 12.34
C ARG A 67 -10.19 -8.61 11.35
N GLU A 68 -10.94 -8.19 10.34
CA GLU A 68 -10.45 -7.20 9.36
C GLU A 68 -10.16 -5.84 10.02
N VAL A 69 -11.03 -5.38 10.93
CA VAL A 69 -10.80 -4.15 11.69
C VAL A 69 -9.55 -4.27 12.56
N GLU A 70 -9.36 -5.40 13.25
CA GLU A 70 -8.17 -5.65 14.06
C GLU A 70 -6.89 -5.64 13.20
N LEU A 71 -6.90 -6.33 12.06
CA LEU A 71 -5.76 -6.36 11.14
C LEU A 71 -5.46 -4.99 10.53
N GLN A 72 -6.49 -4.22 10.18
CA GLN A 72 -6.32 -2.86 9.69
C GLN A 72 -5.70 -1.94 10.75
N GLN A 73 -6.08 -2.09 12.02
CA GLN A 73 -5.49 -1.32 13.13
C GLN A 73 -4.05 -1.75 13.44
N LYS A 74 -3.75 -3.04 13.28
CA LYS A 74 -2.43 -3.61 13.54
C LYS A 74 -1.42 -3.30 12.45
N TYR A 75 -1.86 -3.29 11.19
CA TYR A 75 -1.01 -3.14 10.02
C TYR A 75 -1.41 -1.93 9.19
N ASP A 76 -1.05 -0.76 9.69
CA ASP A 76 -1.14 0.46 8.93
C ASP A 76 -0.23 0.43 7.72
N LEU A 77 -0.72 0.96 6.60
CA LEU A 77 -0.03 0.97 5.32
C LEU A 77 0.25 2.40 4.86
N THR A 78 1.44 2.60 4.31
CA THR A 78 1.78 3.78 3.52
C THR A 78 1.83 3.38 2.06
N ALA A 79 1.13 4.10 1.18
CA ALA A 79 1.31 3.93 -0.26
C ALA A 79 2.52 4.76 -0.72
N ILE A 80 3.40 4.14 -1.50
CA ILE A 80 4.52 4.80 -2.16
C ILE A 80 4.22 4.84 -3.65
N VAL A 81 4.12 6.05 -4.19
CA VAL A 81 3.95 6.29 -5.63
C VAL A 81 5.27 6.76 -6.20
N LEU A 82 5.86 5.98 -7.11
CA LEU A 82 7.06 6.39 -7.82
C LEU A 82 6.67 7.23 -9.05
N HIS A 83 7.03 8.51 -9.04
CA HIS A 83 6.78 9.42 -10.16
C HIS A 83 8.02 9.67 -11.01
N TRP A 84 7.86 9.75 -12.33
CA TRP A 84 8.93 10.19 -13.24
C TRP A 84 8.49 11.25 -14.25
N LYS A 85 7.58 10.93 -15.17
CA LYS A 85 7.21 11.85 -16.27
C LYS A 85 5.71 12.07 -16.40
N ARG A 86 4.88 11.14 -15.92
CA ARG A 86 3.44 11.14 -16.20
C ARG A 86 2.66 11.71 -15.03
N SER A 87 2.69 13.04 -14.90
CA SER A 87 2.01 13.74 -13.80
C SER A 87 0.50 13.48 -13.80
N ASP A 88 -0.14 13.36 -14.96
CA ASP A 88 -1.58 13.10 -15.03
C ASP A 88 -1.93 11.67 -14.61
N SER A 89 -1.15 10.68 -15.04
CA SER A 89 -1.29 9.30 -14.56
C SER A 89 -1.03 9.20 -13.06
N THR A 90 -0.04 9.95 -12.54
CA THR A 90 0.23 10.03 -11.09
C THR A 90 -0.98 10.56 -10.31
N LYS A 91 -1.67 11.58 -10.82
CA LYS A 91 -2.89 12.11 -10.20
C LYS A 91 -3.98 11.05 -10.12
N ILE A 92 -4.19 10.28 -11.19
CA ILE A 92 -5.18 9.19 -11.24
C ILE A 92 -4.85 8.11 -10.21
N VAL A 93 -3.58 7.68 -10.15
CA VAL A 93 -3.12 6.68 -9.17
C VAL A 93 -3.33 7.19 -7.73
N VAL A 94 -2.88 8.40 -7.43
CA VAL A 94 -3.03 9.00 -6.09
C VAL A 94 -4.50 9.15 -5.71
N ASP A 95 -5.35 9.59 -6.64
CA ASP A 95 -6.78 9.71 -6.42
C ASP A 95 -7.43 8.36 -6.07
N TYR A 96 -7.08 7.32 -6.82
CA TYR A 96 -7.56 5.96 -6.55
C TYR A 96 -7.10 5.47 -5.17
N LEU A 97 -5.84 5.70 -4.80
CA LEU A 97 -5.30 5.30 -3.50
C LEU A 97 -6.00 6.03 -2.34
N LEU A 98 -6.30 7.33 -2.49
CA LEU A 98 -7.05 8.09 -1.49
C LEU A 98 -8.47 7.53 -1.30
N HIS A 99 -9.18 7.24 -2.40
CA HIS A 99 -10.53 6.68 -2.34
C HIS A 99 -10.60 5.26 -1.77
N SER A 100 -9.49 4.52 -1.75
CA SER A 100 -9.45 3.16 -1.21
C SER A 100 -9.66 3.10 0.31
N ASN A 101 -9.35 4.19 1.04
CA ASN A 101 -9.31 4.23 2.50
C ASN A 101 -8.42 3.14 3.15
N LEU A 102 -7.46 2.58 2.41
CA LEU A 102 -6.56 1.53 2.90
C LEU A 102 -5.26 2.07 3.53
N PHE A 103 -4.91 3.33 3.20
CA PHE A 103 -3.61 3.92 3.52
C PHE A 103 -3.74 5.04 4.54
N LYS A 104 -2.84 5.07 5.53
CA LYS A 104 -2.73 6.19 6.48
C LYS A 104 -1.92 7.36 5.92
N GLU A 105 -1.01 7.07 5.00
CA GLU A 105 -0.12 8.06 4.38
C GLU A 105 0.13 7.65 2.93
N ILE A 106 0.30 8.65 2.06
CA ILE A 106 0.76 8.48 0.68
C ILE A 106 2.03 9.30 0.52
N ILE A 107 3.12 8.65 0.10
CA ILE A 107 4.37 9.30 -0.26
C ILE A 107 4.53 9.23 -1.77
N ILE A 108 4.63 10.39 -2.39
CA ILE A 108 4.95 10.52 -3.81
C ILE A 108 6.43 10.82 -3.91
N TRP A 109 7.21 9.87 -4.41
CA TRP A 109 8.62 10.08 -4.69
C TRP A 109 8.80 10.56 -6.12
N ASN A 110 9.06 11.85 -6.31
CA ASN A 110 9.41 12.39 -7.61
C ASN A 110 10.87 12.08 -7.91
N ASN A 111 11.05 11.14 -8.84
CA ASN A 111 12.36 10.68 -9.27
C ASN A 111 12.98 11.59 -10.35
N ASN A 112 12.24 12.58 -10.87
CA ASN A 112 12.65 13.45 -11.97
C ASN A 112 13.19 14.80 -11.47
N PRO A 113 14.50 15.05 -11.58
CA PRO A 113 15.11 16.29 -11.08
C PRO A 113 14.78 17.53 -11.92
N GLN A 114 14.19 17.36 -13.11
CA GLN A 114 13.82 18.48 -13.99
C GLN A 114 12.45 19.07 -13.63
N ILE A 115 11.67 18.38 -12.80
CA ILE A 115 10.31 18.77 -12.42
C ILE A 115 10.29 18.86 -10.90
N ASN A 116 9.60 19.87 -10.37
CA ASN A 116 9.30 19.96 -8.94
C ASN A 116 7.81 19.72 -8.76
N LEU A 117 7.44 18.60 -8.14
CA LEU A 117 6.04 18.32 -7.82
C LEU A 117 5.61 19.13 -6.60
N GLU A 118 4.43 19.71 -6.72
CA GLU A 118 3.78 20.47 -5.65
C GLU A 118 2.49 19.79 -5.21
N LYS A 119 2.13 19.97 -3.92
CA LYS A 119 0.88 19.43 -3.38
C LYS A 119 -0.36 20.01 -4.07
N SER A 120 -0.24 21.22 -4.66
CA SER A 120 -1.29 21.88 -5.44
C SER A 120 -1.82 21.02 -6.59
N LEU A 121 -0.98 20.14 -7.15
CA LEU A 121 -1.38 19.21 -8.21
C LEU A 121 -2.44 18.18 -7.79
N PHE A 122 -2.60 17.97 -6.48
CA PHE A 122 -3.51 16.98 -5.89
C PHE A 122 -4.65 17.62 -5.08
N GLN A 123 -4.82 18.95 -5.15
CA GLN A 123 -5.83 19.70 -4.38
C GLN A 123 -7.28 19.46 -4.82
N ASN A 124 -7.50 18.98 -6.05
CA ASN A 124 -8.84 18.83 -6.61
C ASN A 124 -9.66 17.68 -6.02
N TYR A 125 -9.05 16.89 -5.14
CA TYR A 125 -9.69 15.77 -4.50
C TYR A 125 -10.14 16.19 -3.10
N ASN A 126 -11.40 15.97 -2.75
CA ASN A 126 -12.02 16.31 -1.45
C ASN A 126 -11.44 15.52 -0.25
N HIS A 127 -10.17 15.13 -0.34
CA HIS A 127 -9.43 14.34 0.63
C HIS A 127 -8.44 15.21 1.39
N SER A 128 -8.15 14.85 2.63
CA SER A 128 -7.16 15.60 3.42
C SER A 128 -5.75 15.44 2.81
N LEU A 129 -5.23 16.55 2.28
CA LEU A 129 -3.85 16.68 1.78
C LEU A 129 -2.78 16.46 2.86
N GLU A 130 -3.20 16.38 4.12
CA GLU A 130 -2.33 16.05 5.26
C GLU A 130 -1.76 14.62 5.13
N SER A 131 -2.49 13.73 4.47
CA SER A 131 -2.06 12.35 4.21
C SER A 131 -1.02 12.24 3.09
N ILE A 132 -0.86 13.27 2.25
CA ILE A 132 0.06 13.25 1.10
C ILE A 132 1.37 13.94 1.45
N ARG A 133 2.49 13.26 1.19
CA ARG A 133 3.84 13.82 1.29
C ARG A 133 4.57 13.64 -0.04
N ILE A 134 5.21 14.71 -0.51
CA ILE A 134 5.96 14.70 -1.77
C ILE A 134 7.44 14.83 -1.43
N ILE A 135 8.25 13.95 -2.01
CA ILE A 135 9.72 14.00 -1.91
C ILE A 135 10.27 14.22 -3.31
N ASN A 136 10.81 15.41 -3.56
CA ASN A 136 11.46 15.75 -4.82
C ASN A 136 12.94 15.37 -4.78
N SER A 137 13.30 14.32 -5.51
CA SER A 137 14.68 13.84 -5.60
C SER A 137 15.53 14.72 -6.50
N LYS A 138 16.82 14.85 -6.17
CA LYS A 138 17.82 15.54 -7.01
C LYS A 138 18.35 14.68 -8.16
N GLU A 139 18.00 13.39 -8.18
CA GLU A 139 18.47 12.42 -9.15
C GLU A 139 17.47 11.28 -9.37
N ASN A 140 17.64 10.52 -10.45
CA ASN A 140 16.85 9.32 -10.73
C ASN A 140 17.43 8.10 -10.01
N LEU A 141 16.80 7.71 -8.91
CA LEU A 141 17.17 6.54 -8.10
C LEU A 141 16.53 5.23 -8.57
N LYS A 142 15.77 5.23 -9.68
CA LYS A 142 15.00 4.07 -10.18
C LYS A 142 14.19 3.42 -9.05
N ASP A 143 14.15 2.09 -8.95
CA ASP A 143 13.42 1.36 -7.91
C ASP A 143 13.97 1.56 -6.49
N GLN A 144 15.23 2.02 -6.32
CA GLN A 144 15.75 2.32 -4.98
C GLN A 144 14.94 3.43 -4.29
N ALA A 145 14.32 4.31 -5.07
CA ALA A 145 13.42 5.33 -4.54
C ALA A 145 12.27 4.74 -3.72
N LYS A 146 11.69 3.61 -4.16
CA LYS A 146 10.58 2.94 -3.47
C LYS A 146 10.96 2.56 -2.04
N TYR A 147 12.13 1.94 -1.89
CA TYR A 147 12.67 1.54 -0.59
C TYR A 147 13.02 2.74 0.29
N ARG A 148 13.64 3.79 -0.28
CA ARG A 148 13.95 5.01 0.48
C ARG A 148 12.70 5.72 0.98
N ALA A 149 11.69 5.85 0.12
CA ALA A 149 10.40 6.40 0.51
C ALA A 149 9.74 5.56 1.62
N CYS A 150 9.83 4.23 1.51
CA CYS A 150 9.33 3.34 2.56
C CYS A 150 10.06 3.52 3.88
N VAL A 151 11.38 3.80 3.89
CA VAL A 151 12.17 4.13 5.10
C VAL A 151 11.81 5.48 5.72
N GLU A 152 11.16 6.37 4.97
CA GLU A 152 10.63 7.64 5.49
C GLU A 152 9.17 7.52 5.98
N ALA A 153 8.41 6.51 5.56
CA ALA A 153 7.03 6.25 5.98
C ALA A 153 6.80 6.28 7.51
N LYS A 154 5.58 6.65 7.93
CA LYS A 154 5.19 6.63 9.35
C LYS A 154 4.65 5.27 9.80
N THR A 155 4.31 4.39 8.87
CA THR A 155 3.69 3.09 9.15
C THR A 155 4.70 1.94 9.12
N MET A 156 4.25 0.74 9.50
CA MET A 156 5.10 -0.46 9.57
C MET A 156 5.28 -1.16 8.22
N ALA A 157 4.36 -0.95 7.28
CA ALA A 157 4.36 -1.59 5.97
C ALA A 157 4.08 -0.59 4.86
N CYS A 158 4.62 -0.88 3.69
CA CYS A 158 4.49 -0.03 2.52
C CYS A 158 3.92 -0.82 1.34
N PHE A 159 3.07 -0.17 0.54
CA PHE A 159 2.60 -0.64 -0.76
C PHE A 159 3.27 0.19 -1.85
N TYR A 160 3.85 -0.44 -2.86
CA TYR A 160 4.52 0.27 -3.97
C TYR A 160 3.67 0.25 -5.23
N VAL A 161 3.63 1.38 -5.95
CA VAL A 161 3.03 1.49 -7.28
C VAL A 161 3.78 2.53 -8.13
N ASP A 162 3.89 2.28 -9.42
CA ASP A 162 4.51 3.18 -10.40
C ASP A 162 3.47 4.18 -10.99
N ASP A 163 3.96 5.25 -11.62
CA ASP A 163 3.11 6.33 -12.15
C ASP A 163 2.19 5.93 -13.31
N ASP A 164 2.35 4.73 -13.86
CA ASP A 164 1.64 4.23 -15.02
C ASP A 164 0.95 2.90 -14.84
N TRP A 165 0.83 2.47 -13.61
CA TRP A 165 0.23 1.20 -13.32
C TRP A 165 -1.17 1.32 -12.73
N ASP A 166 -2.07 0.51 -13.26
CA ASP A 166 -3.42 0.35 -12.71
C ASP A 166 -3.42 -0.71 -11.60
N ALA A 167 -3.50 -0.26 -10.35
CA ALA A 167 -3.61 -1.14 -9.19
C ALA A 167 -5.06 -1.54 -8.85
N SER A 168 -6.05 -1.08 -9.62
CA SER A 168 -7.45 -1.16 -9.21
C SER A 168 -8.01 -2.57 -9.09
N SER A 169 -7.50 -3.50 -9.91
CA SER A 169 -7.96 -4.89 -9.98
C SER A 169 -7.42 -5.79 -8.86
N TYR A 170 -6.30 -5.43 -8.24
CA TYR A 170 -5.61 -6.30 -7.26
C TYR A 170 -5.26 -5.60 -5.95
N LEU A 171 -5.42 -4.28 -5.81
CA LEU A 171 -5.05 -3.57 -4.58
C LEU A 171 -5.69 -4.18 -3.33
N LYS A 172 -7.01 -4.40 -3.37
CA LYS A 172 -7.75 -4.91 -2.21
C LYS A 172 -7.36 -6.36 -1.87
N SER A 173 -7.18 -7.21 -2.88
CA SER A 173 -6.77 -8.59 -2.66
C SER A 173 -5.34 -8.68 -2.13
N LEU A 174 -4.42 -7.87 -2.67
CA LEU A 174 -3.04 -7.84 -2.22
C LEU A 174 -2.90 -7.34 -0.77
N VAL A 175 -3.68 -6.32 -0.40
CA VAL A 175 -3.72 -5.82 0.99
C VAL A 175 -4.33 -6.85 1.93
N ALA A 176 -5.40 -7.55 1.51
CA ALA A 176 -6.00 -8.61 2.31
C ALA A 176 -5.04 -9.79 2.52
N ASP A 177 -4.33 -10.19 1.47
CA ASP A 177 -3.32 -11.26 1.50
C ASP A 177 -2.16 -10.90 2.43
N PHE A 178 -1.65 -9.66 2.33
CA PHE A 178 -0.65 -9.13 3.27
C PHE A 178 -1.13 -9.13 4.72
N ARG A 179 -2.37 -8.73 4.98
CA ARG A 179 -2.93 -8.75 6.33
C ARG A 179 -3.08 -10.18 6.87
N ALA A 180 -3.28 -11.16 6.01
CA ALA A 180 -3.36 -12.57 6.39
C ALA A 180 -2.00 -13.15 6.79
N ASP A 181 -0.92 -12.81 6.08
CA ASP A 181 0.44 -13.25 6.39
C ASP A 181 1.51 -12.15 6.19
N PRO A 182 1.62 -11.18 7.11
CA PRO A 182 2.44 -9.99 6.90
C PRO A 182 3.94 -10.26 6.86
N TYR A 183 4.38 -11.46 7.25
CA TYR A 183 5.79 -11.81 7.32
C TYR A 183 6.36 -12.32 5.99
N VAL A 184 5.50 -12.55 5.00
CA VAL A 184 5.93 -12.90 3.65
C VAL A 184 5.79 -11.70 2.71
N LEU A 185 6.43 -11.83 1.56
CA LEU A 185 6.41 -10.81 0.54
C LEU A 185 5.18 -11.00 -0.34
N HIS A 186 4.42 -9.92 -0.55
CA HIS A 186 3.25 -9.96 -1.42
C HIS A 186 3.49 -9.09 -2.64
N SER A 187 3.35 -9.70 -3.82
CA SER A 187 3.46 -8.99 -5.10
C SER A 187 2.34 -9.45 -6.02
N ALA A 188 1.75 -8.50 -6.73
CA ALA A 188 0.98 -8.79 -7.94
C ALA A 188 1.86 -8.51 -9.16
N THR A 189 1.42 -8.97 -10.32
CA THR A 189 1.83 -8.47 -11.63
C THR A 189 0.63 -8.66 -12.55
N ASP A 190 0.49 -7.83 -13.57
CA ASP A 190 -0.55 -8.09 -14.56
C ASP A 190 -0.16 -9.31 -15.41
N PRO A 191 -1.15 -10.00 -16.01
CA PRO A 191 -0.90 -11.17 -16.83
C PRO A 191 0.02 -10.89 -18.02
N TYR A 192 -0.08 -9.71 -18.66
CA TYR A 192 0.71 -9.40 -19.84
C TYR A 192 2.20 -9.27 -19.50
N THR A 193 2.56 -8.59 -18.41
CA THR A 193 3.97 -8.55 -17.97
C THR A 193 4.45 -9.93 -17.51
N PHE A 194 3.61 -10.71 -16.82
CA PHE A 194 3.97 -12.08 -16.43
C PHE A 194 4.34 -12.95 -17.64
N TYR A 195 3.47 -13.00 -18.65
CA TYR A 195 3.72 -13.78 -19.87
C TYR A 195 4.89 -13.24 -20.68
N THR A 196 5.07 -11.93 -20.72
CA THR A 196 6.23 -11.32 -21.42
C THR A 196 7.54 -11.73 -20.76
N ASN A 197 7.60 -11.73 -19.42
CA ASN A 197 8.80 -12.12 -18.69
C ASN A 197 9.13 -13.60 -18.87
N LEU A 198 8.12 -14.47 -18.99
CA LEU A 198 8.32 -15.91 -19.26
C LEU A 198 9.02 -16.21 -20.59
N ILE A 199 8.93 -15.31 -21.59
CA ILE A 199 9.61 -15.49 -22.89
C ILE A 199 11.14 -15.37 -22.73
N TRP A 200 11.59 -14.63 -21.71
CA TRP A 200 12.99 -14.28 -21.49
C TRP A 200 13.66 -15.09 -20.36
N THR A 201 12.93 -16.00 -19.71
CA THR A 201 13.41 -16.92 -18.66
C THR A 201 13.40 -18.36 -19.14
#